data_AF-A0A017TDD0-F1
#
_entry.id   AF-A0A017TDD0-F1
#
_cell.length_a   1.000
_cell.length_b   1.000
_cell.length_c   1.000
_cell.angle_alpha   90.00
_cell.angle_beta   90.00
_cell.angle_gamma   90.00
#
_symmetry.space_group_name_H-M   'P 1'
#
loop_
_entity.id
_entity.type
_entity.pdbx_description
1 polymer ?
#
loop_
_entity_poly.entity_id
_entity_poly.type
_entity_poly.pdbx_seq_one_letter_code
_entity_poly.pdbx_strand_id
1 'polypeptide(L)'
;MAHGIGWAVVLAGVAAIPALLLPCWLTWTSTTLLALCALDTLWAVLRRSGVAACPRCGARVWNLALSGDSVGSQCRHCHALVETDAGILTLTPEARNAPNTVFGAVLPSGPVDIPALCVTCGAPSTRRRTRKRHKDRPPLDVPHCDAHPPVTLLLTSDPEDVLYARSLRFAQALAARKEQPPRGLHRDTEAAHRDSLALYGGLGFIAFGMGLYGVLVLAEANDVDVSGHTAMLALYLLFGKSALSGIFLSIGATILLFAVLREGRALRHHLGLA
;
A
#
# COMPACT_ATOMS: atom_id res chain seq x y z
N MET A 1 7.26 -15.62 9.15
CA MET A 1 6.97 -15.45 7.71
C MET A 1 7.11 -16.74 6.91
N ALA A 2 8.20 -17.51 7.05
CA ALA A 2 8.40 -18.78 6.32
C ALA A 2 7.21 -19.76 6.40
N HIS A 3 6.58 -19.87 7.58
CA HIS A 3 5.40 -20.72 7.77
C HIS A 3 4.17 -20.26 6.94
N GLY A 4 3.94 -18.95 6.80
CA GLY A 4 2.79 -18.43 6.05
C GLY A 4 2.95 -18.59 4.54
N ILE A 5 4.16 -18.36 4.03
CA ILE A 5 4.49 -18.56 2.61
C ILE A 5 4.45 -20.05 2.26
N GLY A 6 5.05 -20.90 3.10
CA GLY A 6 5.00 -22.35 2.92
C GLY A 6 3.56 -22.88 2.86
N TRP A 7 2.70 -22.40 3.75
CA TRP A 7 1.28 -22.80 3.76
C TRP A 7 0.51 -22.34 2.52
N ALA A 8 0.76 -21.11 2.04
CA ALA A 8 0.13 -20.62 0.81
C ALA A 8 0.56 -21.43 -0.44
N VAL A 9 1.84 -21.83 -0.53
CA VAL A 9 2.35 -22.69 -1.60
C VAL A 9 1.71 -24.08 -1.54
N VAL A 10 1.57 -24.66 -0.34
CA VAL A 10 0.88 -25.95 -0.16
C VAL A 10 -0.59 -25.85 -0.59
N LEU A 11 -1.31 -24.81 -0.18
CA LEU A 11 -2.71 -24.60 -0.57
C LEU A 11 -2.87 -24.43 -2.09
N ALA A 12 -1.97 -23.68 -2.74
CA ALA A 12 -1.98 -23.52 -4.20
C ALA A 12 -1.69 -24.85 -4.93
N GLY A 13 -0.74 -25.64 -4.41
CA GLY A 13 -0.45 -26.97 -4.93
C GLY A 13 -1.64 -27.93 -4.81
N VAL A 14 -2.29 -27.97 -3.64
CA VAL A 14 -3.49 -28.79 -3.41
C VAL A 14 -4.66 -28.34 -4.27
N ALA A 15 -4.83 -27.02 -4.46
CA ALA A 15 -5.89 -26.46 -5.29
C ALA A 15 -5.79 -26.90 -6.76
N ALA A 16 -4.58 -27.14 -7.29
CA ALA A 16 -4.39 -27.54 -8.69
C ALA A 16 -4.71 -29.02 -8.98
N ILE A 17 -4.71 -29.88 -7.95
CA ILE A 17 -4.87 -31.34 -8.11
C ILE A 17 -6.24 -31.73 -8.70
N PRO A 18 -7.39 -31.20 -8.24
CA PRO A 18 -8.69 -31.53 -8.80
C PRO A 18 -8.85 -31.16 -10.27
N ALA A 19 -8.34 -29.99 -10.68
CA ALA A 19 -8.39 -29.53 -12.08
C ALA A 19 -7.55 -30.40 -13.03
N LEU A 20 -6.43 -30.94 -12.55
CA LEU A 20 -5.55 -31.82 -13.33
C LEU A 20 -6.10 -33.25 -13.46
N LEU A 21 -6.77 -33.77 -12.43
CA LEU A 21 -7.21 -35.17 -12.39
C LEU A 21 -8.62 -35.39 -12.94
N LEU A 22 -9.51 -34.40 -12.82
CA LEU A 22 -10.92 -34.56 -13.15
C LEU A 22 -11.44 -33.26 -13.79
N PRO A 23 -11.27 -33.04 -15.10
CA PRO A 23 -11.62 -31.79 -15.76
C PRO A 23 -13.14 -31.68 -15.95
N CYS A 24 -13.86 -31.36 -14.88
CA CYS A 24 -15.29 -31.07 -14.90
C CYS A 24 -15.57 -29.75 -14.18
N TRP A 25 -16.70 -29.10 -14.46
CA TRP A 25 -16.98 -27.75 -13.97
C TRP A 25 -16.91 -27.62 -12.44
N LEU A 26 -17.24 -28.68 -11.69
CA LEU A 26 -17.14 -28.74 -10.22
C LEU A 26 -15.69 -28.63 -9.72
N THR A 27 -14.72 -29.22 -10.41
CA THR A 27 -13.33 -29.16 -9.98
C THR A 27 -12.70 -27.81 -10.33
N TRP A 28 -13.11 -27.17 -11.43
CA TRP A 28 -12.69 -25.82 -11.78
C TRP A 28 -13.18 -24.76 -10.78
N THR A 29 -14.45 -24.83 -10.35
CA THR A 29 -14.98 -23.92 -9.32
C THR A 29 -14.30 -24.13 -7.97
N SER A 30 -14.12 -25.39 -7.57
CA SER A 30 -13.40 -25.75 -6.33
C SER A 30 -11.95 -25.24 -6.34
N THR A 31 -11.25 -25.42 -7.45
CA THR A 31 -9.87 -24.94 -7.65
C THR A 31 -9.79 -23.42 -7.57
N THR A 32 -10.74 -22.72 -8.20
CA THR A 32 -10.80 -21.26 -8.17
C THR A 32 -11.04 -20.76 -6.75
N LEU A 33 -12.03 -21.34 -6.04
CA LEU A 33 -12.30 -21.00 -4.63
C LEU A 33 -11.08 -21.22 -3.73
N LEU A 34 -10.40 -22.36 -3.86
CA LEU A 34 -9.19 -22.65 -3.08
C LEU A 34 -8.04 -21.71 -3.42
N ALA A 35 -7.85 -21.37 -4.70
CA ALA A 35 -6.86 -20.37 -5.11
C ALA A 35 -7.17 -19.00 -4.52
N LEU A 36 -8.44 -18.57 -4.53
CA LEU A 36 -8.87 -17.33 -3.90
C LEU A 36 -8.63 -17.33 -2.39
N CYS A 37 -8.91 -18.44 -1.68
CA CYS A 37 -8.60 -18.57 -0.26
C CYS A 37 -7.08 -18.55 0.02
N ALA A 38 -6.27 -19.19 -0.83
CA ALA A 38 -4.81 -19.14 -0.72
C ALA A 38 -4.28 -17.71 -0.95
N LEU A 39 -4.87 -16.98 -1.90
CA LEU A 39 -4.54 -15.59 -2.17
C LEU A 39 -4.97 -14.66 -1.02
N ASP A 40 -6.14 -14.85 -0.43
CA ASP A 40 -6.62 -14.06 0.72
C ASP A 40 -5.72 -14.28 1.96
N THR A 41 -5.34 -15.53 2.23
CA THR A 41 -4.42 -15.85 3.34
C THR A 41 -3.00 -15.32 3.09
N LEU A 42 -2.49 -15.45 1.88
CA LEU A 42 -1.21 -14.85 1.47
C LEU A 42 -1.27 -13.33 1.59
N TRP A 43 -2.38 -12.72 1.17
CA TRP A 43 -2.61 -11.29 1.26
C TRP A 43 -2.65 -10.81 2.70
N ALA A 44 -3.33 -11.51 3.61
CA ALA A 44 -3.34 -11.20 5.04
C ALA A 44 -1.95 -11.28 5.66
N VAL A 45 -1.11 -12.23 5.22
CA VAL A 45 0.29 -12.35 5.68
C VAL A 45 1.14 -11.19 5.14
N LEU A 46 0.93 -10.79 3.88
CA LEU A 46 1.63 -9.66 3.25
C LEU A 46 1.18 -8.29 3.80
N ARG A 47 -0.11 -8.15 4.13
CA ARG A 47 -0.71 -6.92 4.69
C ARG A 47 -0.52 -6.74 6.18
N ARG A 48 -0.14 -7.78 6.93
CA ARG A 48 0.29 -7.61 8.32
C ARG A 48 1.63 -6.90 8.31
N SER A 49 1.61 -5.61 8.05
CA SER A 49 2.65 -4.73 8.51
C SER A 49 2.96 -5.05 9.97
N GLY A 50 4.23 -4.99 10.34
CA GLY A 50 4.64 -5.33 11.69
C GLY A 50 3.79 -4.55 12.68
N VAL A 51 3.21 -5.27 13.64
CA VAL A 51 2.49 -4.68 14.77
C VAL A 51 3.31 -4.96 16.00
N ALA A 52 3.71 -3.90 16.69
CA ALA A 52 4.42 -4.02 17.96
C ALA A 52 3.86 -3.01 18.97
N ALA A 53 4.05 -3.31 20.25
CA ALA A 53 3.69 -2.40 21.32
C ALA A 53 4.64 -1.19 21.32
N CYS A 54 4.09 0.01 21.41
CA CYS A 54 4.87 1.23 21.49
C CYS A 54 5.76 1.19 22.75
N PRO A 55 7.09 1.39 22.63
CA PRO A 55 8.00 1.36 23.77
C PRO A 55 7.72 2.46 24.82
N ARG A 56 6.94 3.50 24.47
CA ARG A 56 6.57 4.58 25.41
C ARG A 56 5.26 4.33 26.16
N CYS A 57 4.21 3.90 25.46
CA CYS A 57 2.84 3.82 26.04
C CYS A 57 2.19 2.44 25.94
N GLY A 58 2.85 1.42 25.37
CA GLY A 58 2.32 0.07 25.20
C GLY A 58 1.24 -0.09 24.11
N ALA A 59 0.65 1.00 23.60
CA ALA A 59 -0.35 0.93 22.54
C ALA A 59 0.23 0.36 21.23
N ARG A 60 -0.60 -0.31 20.43
CA ARG A 60 -0.16 -0.93 19.17
C ARG A 60 0.26 0.12 18.14
N VAL A 61 1.47 -0.01 17.62
CA VAL A 61 1.95 0.69 16.43
C VAL A 61 1.78 -0.22 15.23
N TRP A 62 1.09 0.27 14.22
CA TRP A 62 0.83 -0.44 12.96
C TRP A 62 1.80 0.04 11.89
N ASN A 63 1.88 -0.68 10.78
CA ASN A 63 2.62 -0.20 9.60
C ASN A 63 4.13 -0.13 9.80
N LEU A 64 4.65 -1.01 10.67
CA LEU A 64 6.08 -1.28 10.78
C LEU A 64 6.54 -2.13 9.60
N ALA A 65 7.78 -1.92 9.15
CA ALA A 65 8.39 -2.74 8.13
C ALA A 65 8.59 -4.17 8.68
N LEU A 66 8.09 -5.17 7.97
CA LEU A 66 8.21 -6.59 8.33
C LEU A 66 9.65 -7.11 8.22
N SER A 67 10.43 -6.51 7.33
CA SER A 67 11.77 -6.89 6.95
C SER A 67 12.58 -5.62 6.71
N GLY A 68 13.46 -5.28 7.64
CA GLY A 68 14.30 -4.09 7.57
C GLY A 68 13.83 -2.94 8.45
N ASP A 69 14.54 -1.83 8.32
CA ASP A 69 14.37 -0.70 9.22
C ASP A 69 13.17 0.15 8.81
N SER A 70 12.26 0.40 9.75
CA SER A 70 11.23 1.42 9.59
C SER A 70 11.68 2.68 10.32
N VAL A 71 11.76 3.82 9.66
CA VAL A 71 12.17 5.07 10.30
C VAL A 71 10.98 6.02 10.40
N GLY A 72 10.69 6.48 11.62
CA GLY A 72 9.71 7.54 11.86
C GLY A 72 8.25 7.11 11.79
N SER A 73 7.93 5.85 12.10
CA SER A 73 6.55 5.42 12.28
C SER A 73 5.95 6.11 13.51
N GLN A 74 4.69 6.52 13.47
CA GLN A 74 4.06 7.27 14.55
C GLN A 74 3.06 6.43 15.35
N CYS A 75 3.21 6.41 16.67
CA CYS A 75 2.20 5.84 17.55
C CYS A 75 0.95 6.73 17.54
N ARG A 76 -0.22 6.17 17.20
CA ARG A 76 -1.48 6.93 17.18
C ARG A 76 -1.98 7.36 18.56
N HIS A 77 -1.48 6.73 19.64
CA HIS A 77 -1.94 7.02 20.99
C HIS A 77 -1.11 8.10 21.68
N CYS A 78 0.23 7.96 21.71
CA CYS A 78 1.11 8.93 22.37
C CYS A 78 1.87 9.84 21.41
N HIS A 79 1.62 9.74 20.10
CA HIS A 79 2.30 10.48 19.03
C HIS A 79 3.83 10.33 18.96
N ALA A 80 4.41 9.43 19.77
CA ALA A 80 5.84 9.14 19.73
C ALA A 80 6.23 8.56 18.38
N LEU A 81 7.38 9.02 17.87
CA LEU A 81 8.01 8.45 16.69
C LEU A 81 8.85 7.25 17.14
N VAL A 82 8.67 6.15 16.45
CA VAL A 82 9.34 4.88 16.68
C VAL A 82 10.06 4.46 15.41
N GLU A 83 11.16 3.76 15.59
CA GLU A 83 11.85 3.09 14.50
C GLU A 83 12.08 1.62 14.82
N THR A 84 12.15 0.80 13.78
CA THR A 84 12.51 -0.61 13.92
C THR A 84 13.95 -0.73 13.46
N ASP A 85 14.79 -1.30 14.31
CA ASP A 85 16.20 -1.63 14.00
C ASP A 85 16.42 -3.09 14.37
N ALA A 86 16.87 -3.90 13.41
CA ALA A 86 17.04 -5.35 13.56
C ALA A 86 15.81 -6.08 14.14
N GLY A 87 14.60 -5.61 13.82
CA GLY A 87 13.33 -6.18 14.30
C GLY A 87 12.92 -5.75 15.72
N ILE A 88 13.70 -4.90 16.38
CA ILE A 88 13.37 -4.33 17.68
C ILE A 88 12.79 -2.94 17.47
N LEU A 89 11.60 -2.69 18.03
CA LEU A 89 10.96 -1.38 18.00
C LEU A 89 11.53 -0.49 19.12
N THR A 90 12.18 0.60 18.74
CA THR A 90 12.76 1.59 19.65
C THR A 90 12.15 2.97 19.43
N LEU A 91 12.37 3.89 20.37
CA LEU A 91 12.01 5.29 20.16
C LEU A 91 13.02 5.93 19.21
N THR A 92 12.51 6.70 18.24
CA THR A 92 13.38 7.45 17.32
C THR A 92 14.20 8.48 18.12
N PRO A 93 15.55 8.45 18.06
CA PRO A 93 16.39 9.41 18.75
C PRO A 93 16.11 10.85 18.29
N GLU A 94 16.13 11.83 19.19
CA GLU A 94 15.83 13.23 18.84
C GLU A 94 16.79 13.81 17.78
N ALA A 95 18.05 13.37 17.81
CA ALA A 95 19.07 13.76 16.85
C ALA A 95 19.03 12.94 15.54
N ARG A 96 18.00 12.12 15.31
CA ARG A 96 17.92 11.23 14.14
C ARG A 96 17.86 12.04 12.84
N ASN A 97 18.74 11.66 11.91
CA ASN A 97 18.69 12.06 10.51
C ASN A 97 18.38 10.83 9.65
N ALA A 98 17.19 10.79 9.07
CA ALA A 98 16.76 9.70 8.22
C ALA A 98 17.45 9.74 6.85
N PRO A 99 17.59 8.61 6.14
CA PRO A 99 18.08 8.61 4.75
C PRO A 99 17.11 9.31 3.79
N ASN A 100 15.81 9.27 4.09
CA ASN A 100 14.73 9.85 3.29
C ASN A 100 13.91 10.87 4.11
N THR A 101 13.10 11.69 3.43
CA THR A 101 12.24 12.71 4.07
C THR A 101 11.02 12.05 4.72
N VAL A 102 11.13 11.71 6.00
CA VAL A 102 10.09 10.96 6.74
C VAL A 102 9.52 11.71 7.93
N PHE A 103 10.16 12.79 8.39
CA PHE A 103 9.70 13.57 9.54
C PHE A 103 8.95 14.80 9.08
N GLY A 104 7.64 14.82 9.27
CA GLY A 104 6.73 15.86 8.83
C GLY A 104 6.42 16.90 9.91
N ALA A 105 6.14 18.12 9.48
CA ALA A 105 5.46 19.14 10.29
C ALA A 105 4.38 19.82 9.44
N VAL A 106 3.22 20.07 10.03
CA VAL A 106 2.11 20.76 9.36
C VAL A 106 2.45 22.24 9.21
N LEU A 107 2.17 22.79 8.04
CA LEU A 107 2.34 24.20 7.73
C LEU A 107 0.99 24.90 7.75
N PRO A 108 0.88 26.10 8.35
CA PRO A 108 -0.32 26.93 8.26
C PRO A 108 -0.52 27.43 6.83
N SER A 109 -1.74 27.87 6.50
CA SER A 109 -2.06 28.49 5.21
C SER A 109 -1.28 29.80 4.96
N GLY A 110 -0.99 30.56 6.03
CA GLY A 110 -0.26 31.83 5.98
C GLY A 110 1.27 31.71 5.98
N PRO A 111 1.96 32.85 6.22
CA PRO A 111 3.41 32.89 6.38
C PRO A 111 3.91 31.95 7.47
N VAL A 112 5.03 31.30 7.21
CA VAL A 112 5.63 30.32 8.12
C VAL A 112 6.97 30.84 8.60
N ASP A 113 7.09 31.00 9.92
CA ASP A 113 8.40 31.20 10.55
C ASP A 113 9.12 29.85 10.64
N ILE A 114 10.04 29.58 9.69
CA ILE A 114 10.79 28.32 9.63
C ILE A 114 12.06 28.43 10.50
N PRO A 115 12.35 27.43 11.36
CA PRO A 115 13.54 27.46 12.19
C PRO A 115 14.82 27.51 11.34
N ALA A 116 15.85 28.23 11.80
CA ALA A 116 17.14 28.38 11.13
C ALA A 116 18.04 27.12 11.26
N LEU A 117 17.45 25.95 11.00
CA LEU A 117 18.10 24.65 11.05
C LEU A 117 18.03 24.00 9.67
N CYS A 118 19.07 23.27 9.27
CA CYS A 118 19.11 22.54 8.02
C CYS A 118 18.06 21.43 8.04
N VAL A 119 17.19 21.42 7.03
CA VAL A 119 16.14 20.42 6.87
C VAL A 119 16.66 18.98 6.70
N THR A 120 17.93 18.83 6.33
CA THR A 120 18.57 17.53 6.09
C THR A 120 19.24 16.96 7.35
N CYS A 121 20.01 17.78 8.08
CA CYS A 121 20.84 17.30 9.19
C CYS A 121 20.56 17.96 10.56
N GLY A 122 19.74 19.02 10.59
CA GLY A 122 19.40 19.75 11.82
C GLY A 122 20.48 20.70 12.34
N ALA A 123 21.62 20.86 11.66
CA ALA A 123 22.64 21.86 11.99
C ALA A 123 22.16 23.29 11.67
N PRO A 124 22.80 24.36 12.18
CA PRO A 124 22.47 25.73 11.78
C PRO A 124 22.49 25.90 10.26
N SER A 125 21.47 26.57 9.71
CA SER A 125 21.38 26.80 8.26
C SER A 125 22.17 28.01 7.81
N THR A 126 22.86 27.91 6.68
CA THR A 126 23.60 29.01 6.04
C THR A 126 22.95 29.47 4.73
N ARG A 127 22.04 28.67 4.17
CA ARG A 127 21.36 28.94 2.89
C ARG A 127 19.86 28.64 2.98
N ARG A 128 19.11 29.14 2.00
CA ARG A 128 17.67 28.87 1.83
C ARG A 128 17.36 28.52 0.37
N ARG A 129 16.40 27.62 0.17
CA ARG A 129 15.84 27.32 -1.15
C ARG A 129 14.33 27.50 -1.12
N THR A 130 13.84 28.41 -1.96
CA THR A 130 12.42 28.66 -2.12
C THR A 130 11.72 27.48 -2.77
N ARG A 131 10.63 27.01 -2.15
CA ARG A 131 9.71 25.99 -2.66
C ARG A 131 8.36 26.62 -2.92
N LYS A 132 7.77 26.31 -4.07
CA LYS A 132 6.38 26.68 -4.36
C LYS A 132 5.45 25.82 -3.50
N ARG A 133 4.44 26.45 -2.90
CA ARG A 133 3.33 25.77 -2.21
C ARG A 133 2.11 25.65 -3.13
N HIS A 134 1.07 24.97 -2.66
CA HIS A 134 -0.22 24.93 -3.34
C HIS A 134 -0.74 26.35 -3.65
N LYS A 135 -1.59 26.45 -4.68
CA LYS A 135 -2.17 27.70 -5.19
C LYS A 135 -2.67 28.57 -4.02
N ASP A 136 -2.34 29.86 -4.08
CA ASP A 136 -2.70 30.92 -3.13
C ASP A 136 -1.95 30.90 -1.78
N ARG A 137 -0.93 30.06 -1.60
CA ARG A 137 -0.07 30.07 -0.41
C ARG A 137 1.29 30.73 -0.70
N PRO A 138 1.84 31.51 0.26
CA PRO A 138 3.14 32.16 0.06
C PRO A 138 4.24 31.10 -0.11
N PRO A 139 5.27 31.35 -0.95
CA PRO A 139 6.35 30.41 -1.12
C PRO A 139 7.09 30.14 0.19
N LEU A 140 7.70 28.96 0.29
CA LEU A 140 8.35 28.48 1.50
C LEU A 140 9.87 28.46 1.33
N ASP A 141 10.59 29.25 2.13
CA ASP A 141 12.05 29.31 2.06
C ASP A 141 12.70 28.25 2.95
N VAL A 142 12.97 27.08 2.37
CA VAL A 142 13.48 25.92 3.10
C VAL A 142 14.97 26.09 3.45
N PRO A 143 15.35 26.10 4.74
CA PRO A 143 16.73 26.25 5.18
C PRO A 143 17.57 24.98 4.98
N HIS A 144 18.83 25.16 4.58
CA HIS A 144 19.83 24.09 4.51
C HIS A 144 21.25 24.61 4.79
N CYS A 145 22.18 23.71 5.09
CA CYS A 145 23.61 24.05 5.24
C CYS A 145 24.36 23.81 3.93
N ASP A 146 25.65 24.18 3.90
CA ASP A 146 26.52 23.96 2.73
C ASP A 146 26.80 22.49 2.44
N ALA A 147 26.83 21.66 3.48
CA ALA A 147 27.13 20.23 3.37
C ALA A 147 26.01 19.39 2.74
N HIS A 148 24.78 19.92 2.65
CA HIS A 148 23.62 19.12 2.26
C HIS A 148 22.69 19.88 1.30
N PRO A 149 22.18 19.21 0.25
CA PRO A 149 21.07 19.75 -0.51
C PRO A 149 19.79 19.80 0.34
N PRO A 150 18.84 20.70 0.03
CA PRO A 150 17.54 20.80 0.70
C PRO A 150 16.60 19.70 0.23
N VAL A 151 16.87 18.47 0.68
CA VAL A 151 16.03 17.30 0.42
C VAL A 151 14.79 17.42 1.28
N THR A 152 13.67 17.76 0.64
CA THR A 152 12.37 17.95 1.27
C THR A 152 11.28 17.39 0.40
N LEU A 153 10.23 16.89 1.03
CA LEU A 153 8.99 16.52 0.37
C LEU A 153 7.87 17.40 0.95
N LEU A 154 7.16 18.11 0.09
CA LEU A 154 5.97 18.88 0.47
C LEU A 154 4.77 18.11 -0.04
N LEU A 155 3.95 17.59 0.88
CA LEU A 155 2.69 16.93 0.55
C LEU A 155 1.53 17.84 0.95
N THR A 156 0.54 17.94 0.08
CA THR A 156 -0.70 18.65 0.37
C THR A 156 -1.77 17.60 0.63
N SER A 157 -2.24 17.53 1.88
CA SER A 157 -3.38 16.71 2.28
C SER A 157 -4.50 17.66 2.67
N ASP A 158 -5.44 17.91 1.77
CA ASP A 158 -6.51 18.92 1.92
C ASP A 158 -7.13 18.86 3.34
N PRO A 159 -7.03 19.92 4.18
CA PRO A 159 -6.60 21.30 3.90
C PRO A 159 -5.15 21.67 4.30
N GLU A 160 -4.32 20.73 4.73
CA GLU A 160 -2.99 20.97 5.30
C GLU A 160 -1.85 20.74 4.29
N ASP A 161 -0.82 21.59 4.33
CA ASP A 161 0.48 21.22 3.76
C ASP A 161 1.34 20.59 4.85
N VAL A 162 2.04 19.51 4.55
CA VAL A 162 3.00 18.88 5.46
C VAL A 162 4.39 18.92 4.81
N LEU A 163 5.33 19.58 5.49
CA LEU A 163 6.74 19.60 5.09
C LEU A 163 7.47 18.44 5.74
N TYR A 164 7.90 17.48 4.93
CA TYR A 164 8.73 16.36 5.35
C TYR A 164 10.22 16.67 5.15
N ALA A 165 10.96 16.41 6.21
CA ALA A 165 12.39 16.63 6.38
C ALA A 165 13.10 15.31 6.67
N ARG A 166 14.43 15.30 6.50
CA ARG A 166 15.27 14.17 6.93
C ARG A 166 15.66 14.28 8.41
N SER A 167 15.75 15.51 8.94
CA SER A 167 16.13 15.74 10.33
C SER A 167 14.91 15.81 11.26
N LEU A 168 14.88 14.96 12.28
CA LEU A 168 13.83 15.00 13.31
C LEU A 168 13.90 16.29 14.13
N ARG A 169 15.11 16.74 14.47
CA ARG A 169 15.33 18.01 15.18
C ARG A 169 14.70 19.21 14.46
N PHE A 170 14.85 19.27 13.13
CA PHE A 170 14.21 20.31 12.32
C PHE A 170 12.67 20.20 12.40
N ALA A 171 12.13 19.00 12.20
CA ALA A 171 10.68 18.78 12.22
C ALA A 171 10.07 19.11 13.59
N GLN A 172 10.73 18.73 14.69
CA GLN A 172 10.35 19.07 16.06
C GLN A 172 10.37 20.58 16.29
N ALA A 173 11.44 21.28 15.88
CA ALA A 173 11.54 22.73 16.03
C ALA A 173 10.45 23.48 15.24
N LEU A 174 10.10 22.99 14.04
CA LEU A 174 9.04 23.55 13.23
C LEU A 174 7.65 23.26 13.83
N ALA A 175 7.41 22.04 14.30
CA ALA A 175 6.13 21.65 14.91
C ALA A 175 5.89 22.33 16.26
N ALA A 176 6.94 22.55 17.06
CA ALA A 176 6.89 23.26 18.34
C ALA A 176 6.40 24.71 18.19
N ARG A 177 6.76 25.40 17.10
CA ARG A 177 6.25 26.75 16.77
C ARG A 177 4.74 26.80 16.52
N LYS A 178 4.10 25.64 16.42
CA LYS A 178 2.67 25.47 16.20
C LYS A 178 1.99 24.67 17.30
N GLU A 179 2.71 24.34 18.38
CA GLU A 179 2.19 23.53 19.49
C GLU A 179 1.64 22.18 19.01
N GLN A 180 2.24 21.62 17.95
CA GLN A 180 1.83 20.35 17.36
C GLN A 180 2.94 19.30 17.49
N PRO A 181 2.59 18.01 17.62
CA PRO A 181 3.58 16.95 17.56
C PRO A 181 4.13 16.82 16.13
N PRO A 182 5.42 16.47 15.95
CA PRO A 182 5.94 16.10 14.64
C PRO A 182 5.15 14.90 14.10
N ARG A 183 4.98 14.82 12.78
CA ARG A 183 4.30 13.71 12.10
C ARG A 183 5.31 12.72 11.54
N GLY A 184 5.00 11.44 11.65
CA GLY A 184 5.66 10.41 10.83
C GLY A 184 5.05 10.39 9.44
N LEU A 185 5.83 10.07 8.40
CA LEU A 185 5.27 9.79 7.08
C LEU A 185 4.46 8.49 7.15
N HIS A 186 3.17 8.60 7.45
CA HIS A 186 2.25 7.46 7.40
C HIS A 186 2.02 7.10 5.93
N ARG A 187 2.57 5.95 5.48
CA ARG A 187 2.33 5.40 4.13
C ARG A 187 0.88 4.90 3.92
N ASP A 188 0.06 4.93 4.96
CA ASP A 188 -1.22 4.20 5.01
C ASP A 188 -2.33 4.83 4.18
N THR A 189 -2.31 6.14 3.93
CA THR A 189 -3.50 6.83 3.41
C THR A 189 -3.68 6.72 1.89
N GLU A 190 -2.60 6.61 1.11
CA GLU A 190 -2.72 6.54 -0.37
C GLU A 190 -2.51 5.15 -0.96
N ALA A 191 -1.59 4.34 -0.40
CA ALA A 191 -1.32 3.00 -0.92
C ALA A 191 -2.49 2.03 -0.63
N ALA A 192 -3.02 2.07 0.60
CA ALA A 192 -4.06 1.13 1.03
C ALA A 192 -5.34 1.21 0.17
N HIS A 193 -5.67 2.38 -0.39
CA HIS A 193 -6.90 2.61 -1.15
C HIS A 193 -6.77 2.19 -2.63
N ARG A 194 -5.63 2.50 -3.28
CA ARG A 194 -5.39 2.09 -4.67
C ARG A 194 -5.23 0.57 -4.81
N ASP A 195 -4.60 -0.07 -3.83
CA ASP A 195 -4.34 -1.52 -3.89
C ASP A 195 -5.59 -2.33 -3.56
N SER A 196 -6.48 -1.79 -2.70
CA SER A 196 -7.80 -2.42 -2.48
C SER A 196 -8.65 -2.45 -3.74
N LEU A 197 -8.58 -1.40 -4.58
CA LEU A 197 -9.41 -1.28 -5.77
C LEU A 197 -9.01 -2.28 -6.86
N ALA A 198 -7.70 -2.52 -7.03
CA ALA A 198 -7.19 -3.56 -7.93
C ALA A 198 -7.55 -4.98 -7.45
N LEU A 199 -7.50 -5.22 -6.13
CA LEU A 199 -7.84 -6.53 -5.56
C LEU A 199 -9.34 -6.85 -5.63
N TYR A 200 -10.19 -5.90 -5.20
CA TYR A 200 -11.65 -6.05 -5.30
C TYR A 200 -12.12 -6.05 -6.76
N GLY A 201 -11.45 -5.32 -7.64
CA GLY A 201 -11.69 -5.38 -9.09
C GLY A 201 -11.43 -6.78 -9.63
N GLY A 202 -10.28 -7.37 -9.34
CA GLY A 202 -9.93 -8.73 -9.77
C GLY A 202 -10.92 -9.80 -9.25
N LEU A 203 -11.26 -9.76 -7.96
CA LEU A 203 -12.26 -10.65 -7.36
C LEU A 203 -13.66 -10.45 -7.97
N GLY A 204 -14.05 -9.19 -8.22
CA GLY A 204 -15.31 -8.84 -8.87
C GLY A 204 -15.42 -9.40 -10.28
N PHE A 205 -14.35 -9.35 -11.08
CA PHE A 205 -14.34 -9.93 -12.43
C PHE A 205 -14.44 -11.46 -12.41
N ILE A 206 -13.79 -12.12 -11.44
CA ILE A 206 -13.88 -13.59 -11.28
C ILE A 206 -15.29 -13.99 -10.86
N ALA A 207 -15.87 -13.32 -9.87
CA ALA A 207 -17.24 -13.56 -9.42
C ALA A 207 -18.27 -13.30 -10.53
N PHE A 208 -18.10 -12.22 -11.31
CA PHE A 208 -18.93 -11.91 -12.46
C PHE A 208 -18.84 -12.99 -13.55
N GLY A 209 -17.64 -13.46 -13.89
CA GLY A 209 -17.44 -14.53 -14.86
C GLY A 209 -18.11 -15.84 -14.45
N MET A 210 -18.01 -16.22 -13.16
CA MET A 210 -18.70 -17.40 -12.63
C MET A 210 -20.22 -17.24 -12.59
N GLY A 211 -20.71 -16.07 -12.18
CA GLY A 211 -22.15 -15.77 -12.13
C GLY A 211 -22.79 -15.76 -13.51
N LEU A 212 -22.14 -15.15 -14.49
CA LEU A 212 -22.56 -15.15 -15.88
C LEU A 212 -22.65 -16.57 -16.45
N TYR A 213 -21.64 -17.40 -16.20
CA TYR A 213 -21.66 -18.80 -16.61
C TYR A 213 -22.84 -19.57 -15.99
N GLY A 214 -23.08 -19.38 -14.69
CA GLY A 214 -24.21 -20.01 -14.00
C GLY A 214 -25.57 -19.61 -14.58
N VAL A 215 -25.78 -18.32 -14.86
CA VAL A 215 -27.00 -17.81 -15.49
C VAL A 215 -27.22 -18.42 -16.87
N LEU A 216 -26.16 -18.52 -17.68
CA LEU A 216 -26.23 -19.10 -19.02
C LEU A 216 -26.56 -20.60 -18.99
N VAL A 217 -25.96 -21.36 -18.08
CA VAL A 217 -26.29 -22.78 -17.88
C VAL A 217 -27.73 -22.97 -17.41
N LEU A 218 -28.21 -22.11 -16.50
CA LEU A 218 -29.59 -22.19 -16.02
C LEU A 218 -30.60 -21.84 -17.12
N ALA A 219 -30.32 -20.83 -17.93
CA ALA A 219 -31.17 -20.44 -19.05
C ALA A 219 -31.27 -21.57 -20.09
N GLU A 220 -30.14 -22.21 -20.43
CA GLU A 220 -30.09 -23.37 -21.32
C GLU A 220 -30.89 -24.56 -20.76
N ALA A 221 -30.77 -24.84 -19.46
CA ALA A 221 -31.50 -25.94 -18.82
C ALA A 221 -33.03 -25.71 -18.73
N ASN A 222 -33.48 -24.46 -18.83
CA ASN A 222 -34.89 -24.09 -18.74
C ASN A 222 -35.48 -23.62 -20.08
N ASP A 223 -34.74 -23.76 -21.18
CA ASP A 223 -35.14 -23.33 -22.53
C ASP A 223 -35.54 -21.83 -22.59
N VAL A 224 -34.90 -21.02 -21.76
CA VAL A 224 -35.15 -19.56 -21.68
C VAL A 224 -34.27 -18.85 -22.70
N ASP A 225 -34.91 -18.20 -23.67
CA ASP A 225 -34.22 -17.46 -24.72
C ASP A 225 -33.54 -16.20 -24.15
N VAL A 226 -32.20 -16.16 -24.18
CA VAL A 226 -31.39 -15.06 -23.62
C VAL A 226 -31.27 -13.94 -24.65
N SER A 227 -32.39 -13.42 -25.12
CA SER A 227 -32.45 -12.47 -26.24
C SER A 227 -32.32 -10.99 -25.82
N GLY A 228 -32.08 -10.71 -24.53
CA GLY A 228 -32.10 -9.35 -23.99
C GLY A 228 -30.86 -8.48 -24.25
N HIS A 229 -29.68 -9.04 -24.55
CA HIS A 229 -28.44 -8.27 -24.72
C HIS A 229 -27.67 -8.72 -25.97
N THR A 230 -27.92 -8.05 -27.09
CA THR A 230 -27.31 -8.30 -28.40
C THR A 230 -25.78 -8.39 -28.38
N ALA A 231 -25.11 -7.63 -27.52
CA ALA A 231 -23.66 -7.69 -27.36
C ALA A 231 -23.17 -9.00 -26.69
N MET A 232 -23.90 -9.49 -25.67
CA MET A 232 -23.62 -10.77 -25.00
C MET A 232 -23.93 -11.95 -25.92
N LEU A 233 -25.04 -11.88 -26.66
CA LEU A 233 -25.42 -12.91 -27.62
C LEU A 233 -24.41 -12.98 -28.78
N ALA A 234 -23.96 -11.84 -29.31
CA ALA A 234 -22.92 -11.81 -30.36
C ALA A 234 -21.60 -12.40 -29.88
N LEU A 235 -21.17 -12.05 -28.67
CA LEU A 235 -19.99 -12.63 -28.01
C LEU A 235 -20.16 -14.15 -27.80
N TYR A 236 -21.33 -14.59 -27.33
CA TYR A 236 -21.65 -15.99 -27.09
C TYR A 236 -21.67 -16.81 -28.38
N LEU A 237 -22.23 -16.27 -29.46
CA LEU A 237 -22.28 -16.90 -30.78
C LEU A 237 -20.90 -16.96 -31.46
N LEU A 238 -20.05 -15.94 -31.27
CA LEU A 238 -18.71 -15.88 -31.88
C LEU A 238 -17.70 -16.82 -31.21
N PHE A 239 -17.76 -16.96 -29.88
CA PHE A 239 -16.71 -17.64 -29.12
C PHE A 239 -17.20 -18.93 -28.42
N GLY A 240 -18.51 -19.09 -28.20
CA GLY A 240 -19.07 -20.20 -27.43
C GLY A 240 -18.99 -19.99 -25.91
N LYS A 241 -19.89 -20.66 -25.16
CA LYS A 241 -20.08 -20.47 -23.71
C LYS A 241 -18.81 -20.62 -22.89
N SER A 242 -18.02 -21.63 -23.21
CA SER A 242 -16.79 -21.99 -22.52
C SER A 242 -15.67 -20.96 -22.74
N ALA A 243 -15.64 -20.34 -23.91
CA ALA A 243 -14.63 -19.35 -24.24
C ALA A 243 -14.91 -18.01 -23.57
N LEU A 244 -16.18 -17.58 -23.49
CA LEU A 244 -16.51 -16.32 -22.81
C LEU A 244 -16.18 -16.35 -21.33
N SER A 245 -16.58 -17.42 -20.64
CA SER A 245 -16.24 -17.60 -19.23
C SER A 245 -14.73 -17.69 -19.05
N GLY A 246 -14.04 -18.39 -19.95
CA GLY A 246 -12.58 -18.49 -19.98
C GLY A 246 -11.88 -17.13 -20.13
N ILE A 247 -12.40 -16.24 -20.98
CA ILE A 247 -11.85 -14.89 -21.20
C ILE A 247 -11.95 -14.05 -19.91
N PHE A 248 -13.13 -14.00 -19.26
CA PHE A 248 -13.28 -13.23 -18.03
C PHE A 248 -12.46 -13.81 -16.86
N LEU A 249 -12.38 -15.14 -16.74
CA LEU A 249 -11.52 -15.79 -15.76
C LEU A 249 -10.03 -15.47 -16.02
N SER A 250 -9.61 -15.51 -17.28
CA SER A 250 -8.23 -15.22 -17.69
C SER A 250 -7.86 -13.76 -17.44
N ILE A 251 -8.77 -12.82 -17.74
CA ILE A 251 -8.57 -11.39 -17.46
C ILE A 251 -8.48 -11.16 -15.95
N GLY A 252 -9.40 -11.72 -15.17
CA GLY A 252 -9.38 -11.61 -13.71
C GLY A 252 -8.10 -12.18 -13.09
N ALA A 253 -7.70 -13.38 -13.52
CA ALA A 253 -6.46 -14.02 -13.08
C ALA A 253 -5.20 -13.23 -13.49
N THR A 254 -5.19 -12.65 -14.69
CA THR A 254 -4.07 -11.83 -15.18
C THR A 254 -3.93 -10.53 -14.39
N ILE A 255 -5.05 -9.84 -14.10
CA ILE A 255 -5.06 -8.64 -13.26
C ILE A 255 -4.54 -8.97 -11.86
N LEU A 256 -5.00 -10.09 -11.29
CA LEU A 256 -4.57 -10.52 -9.97
C LEU A 256 -3.09 -10.90 -9.93
N LEU A 257 -2.61 -11.63 -10.94
CA LEU A 257 -1.20 -11.98 -11.10
C LEU A 257 -0.34 -10.72 -11.25
N PHE A 258 -0.78 -9.74 -12.03
CA PHE A 258 -0.04 -8.50 -12.22
C PHE A 258 0.01 -7.65 -10.94
N ALA A 259 -1.08 -7.61 -10.16
CA ALA A 259 -1.10 -6.99 -8.84
C ALA A 259 -0.09 -7.68 -7.90
N VAL A 260 -0.11 -9.02 -7.85
CA VAL A 260 0.83 -9.82 -7.03
C VAL A 260 2.28 -9.62 -7.48
N LEU A 261 2.56 -9.60 -8.79
CA LEU A 261 3.92 -9.40 -9.32
C LEU A 261 4.43 -7.98 -9.11
N ARG A 262 3.56 -6.97 -9.22
CA ARG A 262 3.92 -5.57 -8.95
C ARG A 262 4.25 -5.37 -7.48
N GLU A 263 3.42 -5.89 -6.59
CA GLU A 263 3.69 -5.92 -5.15
C GLU A 263 4.95 -6.73 -4.84
N GLY A 264 5.15 -7.86 -5.53
CA GLY A 264 6.34 -8.70 -5.40
C GLY A 264 7.63 -7.99 -5.83
N ARG A 265 7.60 -7.15 -6.88
CA ARG A 265 8.77 -6.32 -7.28
C ARG A 265 9.04 -5.22 -6.27
N ALA A 266 8.00 -4.55 -5.76
CA ALA A 266 8.16 -3.59 -4.67
C ALA A 266 8.78 -4.26 -3.45
N LEU A 267 8.34 -5.48 -3.12
CA LEU A 267 8.89 -6.30 -2.04
C LEU A 267 10.34 -6.70 -2.27
N ARG A 268 10.73 -7.18 -3.48
CA ARG A 268 12.12 -7.54 -3.81
C ARG A 268 13.07 -6.35 -3.72
N HIS A 269 12.66 -5.21 -4.26
CA HIS A 269 13.43 -3.97 -4.16
C HIS A 269 13.55 -3.48 -2.70
N HIS A 270 12.55 -3.77 -1.85
CA HIS A 270 12.60 -3.48 -0.42
C HIS A 270 13.41 -4.50 0.40
N LEU A 271 13.56 -5.73 -0.08
CA LEU A 271 14.40 -6.77 0.53
C LEU A 271 15.88 -6.69 0.11
N GLY A 272 16.25 -5.74 -0.76
CA GLY A 272 17.62 -5.66 -1.31
C GLY A 272 17.98 -6.84 -2.22
N LEU A 273 16.98 -7.61 -2.66
CA LEU A 273 17.13 -8.71 -3.60
C LEU A 273 17.00 -8.12 -5.01
N ALA A 274 18.12 -7.60 -5.52
CA ALA A 274 18.27 -7.28 -6.95
C ALA A 274 18.60 -8.55 -7.73
#